data_AF-A0A0R1SIX4-F1
#
_entry.id   AF-A0A0R1SIX4-F1
#
_cell.length_a   1.000
_cell.length_b   1.000
_cell.length_c   1.000
_cell.angle_alpha   90.00
_cell.angle_beta   90.00
_cell.angle_gamma   90.00
#
_symmetry.space_group_name_H-M   'P 1'
#
loop_
_entity.id
_entity.type
_entity.pdbx_description
1 polymer ?
#
loop_
_entity_poly.entity_id
_entity_poly.type
_entity_poly.pdbx_seq_one_letter_code
_entity_poly.pdbx_strand_id
1 'polypeptide(L)'
;MFKGYEADYQYLTQYGKIMNYLQTCGYYRTAAIANWSQDWKADPKLIAMAAAYGWQIITFEQPAGQLSAKNPMKKEPKIPDVASVMGVGCISLFQIEDRYQLSV
;
A
#
# COMPACT_ATOMS: atom_id res chain seq x y z
N MET A 1 12.69 3.90 9.33
CA MET A 1 12.78 3.02 8.15
C MET A 1 13.38 1.71 8.63
N PHE A 2 12.72 0.58 8.37
CA PHE A 2 13.26 -0.76 8.69
C PHE A 2 14.67 -0.84 8.09
N LYS A 3 15.66 -1.36 8.80
CA LYS A 3 17.03 -1.49 8.25
C LYS A 3 17.23 -2.94 7.81
N GLY A 4 17.76 -3.15 6.60
CA GLY A 4 18.17 -4.47 6.11
C GLY A 4 17.11 -5.21 5.29
N TYR A 5 15.95 -4.61 5.02
CA TYR A 5 14.94 -5.19 4.13
C TYR A 5 15.28 -4.94 2.64
N GLU A 6 16.23 -4.05 2.34
CA GLU A 6 16.58 -3.68 0.97
C GLU A 6 17.13 -4.86 0.15
N ALA A 7 17.72 -5.85 0.82
CA ALA A 7 18.23 -7.08 0.20
C ALA A 7 17.27 -8.28 0.33
N ASP A 8 16.09 -8.09 0.94
CA ASP A 8 15.13 -9.16 1.14
C ASP A 8 14.43 -9.50 -0.18
N TYR A 9 14.65 -10.73 -0.65
CA TYR A 9 14.11 -11.22 -1.92
C TYR A 9 12.57 -11.25 -1.95
N GLN A 10 11.91 -11.60 -0.85
CA GLN A 10 10.44 -11.67 -0.81
C GLN A 10 9.86 -10.26 -0.90
N TYR A 11 10.45 -9.33 -0.15
CA TYR A 11 10.12 -7.91 -0.24
C TYR A 11 10.30 -7.36 -1.66
N LEU A 12 11.48 -7.55 -2.26
CA LEU A 12 11.79 -7.03 -3.61
C LEU A 12 10.83 -7.59 -4.67
N THR A 13 10.46 -8.87 -4.55
CA THR A 13 9.47 -9.51 -5.42
C THR A 13 8.11 -8.84 -5.32
N GLN A 14 7.62 -8.58 -4.11
CA GLN A 14 6.31 -7.93 -3.92
C GLN A 14 6.34 -6.45 -4.31
N TYR A 15 7.44 -5.75 -4.01
CA TYR A 15 7.65 -4.37 -4.43
C TYR A 15 7.59 -4.25 -5.95
N GLY A 16 8.27 -5.14 -6.69
CA GLY A 16 8.20 -5.19 -8.15
C GLY A 16 6.77 -5.38 -8.69
N LYS A 17 5.96 -6.24 -8.06
CA LYS A 17 4.54 -6.42 -8.43
C LYS A 17 3.72 -5.16 -8.21
N ILE A 18 3.93 -4.45 -7.10
CA ILE A 18 3.26 -3.17 -6.83
C ILE A 18 3.62 -2.15 -7.92
N MET A 19 4.90 -2.00 -8.24
CA MET A 19 5.35 -1.06 -9.27
C MET A 19 4.75 -1.41 -10.63
N ASN A 20 4.75 -2.68 -11.02
CA ASN A 20 4.13 -3.14 -12.26
C ASN A 20 2.62 -2.81 -12.28
N TYR A 21 1.89 -3.14 -11.20
CA TYR A 21 0.46 -2.84 -11.09
C TYR A 21 0.17 -1.34 -11.28
N LEU A 22 0.93 -0.46 -10.62
CA LEU A 22 0.73 0.98 -10.73
C LEU A 22 0.90 1.49 -12.17
N GLN A 23 1.84 0.92 -12.92
CA GLN A 23 2.09 1.29 -14.31
C GLN A 23 1.00 0.75 -15.26
N THR A 24 0.40 -0.40 -14.95
CA THR A 24 -0.53 -1.08 -15.87
C THR A 24 -2.01 -0.88 -15.57
N CYS A 25 -2.39 -0.49 -14.35
CA CYS A 25 -3.81 -0.44 -13.94
C CYS A 25 -4.61 0.70 -14.58
N GLY A 26 -3.94 1.76 -15.04
CA GLY A 26 -4.57 2.93 -15.66
C GLY A 26 -5.35 3.83 -14.69
N TYR A 27 -5.36 3.56 -13.38
CA TYR A 27 -6.13 4.33 -12.40
C TYR A 27 -5.46 5.61 -11.93
N TYR A 28 -4.15 5.76 -12.18
CA TYR A 28 -3.35 6.88 -11.68
C TYR A 28 -2.61 7.55 -12.84
N ARG A 29 -2.45 8.87 -12.75
CA ARG A 29 -1.59 9.60 -13.70
C ARG A 29 -0.13 9.33 -13.41
N THR A 30 0.71 9.42 -14.44
CA THR A 30 2.16 9.20 -14.35
C THR A 30 2.82 10.04 -13.25
N ALA A 31 2.42 11.30 -13.06
CA ALA A 31 2.95 12.15 -12.00
C ALA A 31 2.59 11.65 -10.58
N ALA A 32 1.38 11.12 -10.40
CA ALA A 32 0.95 10.53 -9.13
C ALA A 32 1.74 9.25 -8.82
N ILE A 33 1.96 8.40 -9.83
CA ILE A 33 2.76 7.18 -9.71
C ILE A 33 4.21 7.53 -9.39
N ALA A 34 4.80 8.48 -10.12
CA ALA A 34 6.19 8.89 -9.94
C ALA A 34 6.45 9.45 -8.54
N ASN A 35 5.52 10.23 -7.99
CA ASN A 35 5.67 10.78 -6.63
C ASN A 35 5.52 9.69 -5.56
N TRP A 36 4.62 8.73 -5.77
CA TRP A 36 4.39 7.64 -4.82
C TRP A 36 5.49 6.56 -4.86
N SER A 37 6.20 6.45 -5.98
CA SER A 37 7.30 5.50 -6.19
C SER A 37 8.68 6.04 -5.75
N GLN A 38 8.73 7.23 -5.15
CA GLN A 38 9.98 7.80 -4.65
C GLN A 38 10.55 6.94 -3.52
N ASP A 39 11.87 6.78 -3.46
CA ASP A 39 12.51 5.91 -2.48
C ASP A 39 12.24 6.30 -1.01
N TRP A 40 12.03 7.57 -0.73
CA TRP A 40 11.71 8.03 0.63
C TRP A 40 10.25 7.78 1.05
N LYS A 41 9.38 7.32 0.13
CA LYS A 41 7.99 6.98 0.44
C LYS A 41 7.92 5.64 1.17
N ALA A 42 7.20 5.63 2.29
CA ALA A 42 7.02 4.43 3.09
C ALA A 42 5.92 3.52 2.55
N ASP A 43 4.87 4.10 1.98
CA ASP A 43 3.63 3.43 1.58
C ASP A 43 3.85 2.17 0.72
N PRO A 44 4.57 2.21 -0.43
CA PRO A 44 4.83 1.00 -1.22
C PRO A 44 5.66 -0.03 -0.46
N LYS A 45 6.54 0.43 0.44
CA LYS A 45 7.42 -0.43 1.22
C LYS A 45 6.65 -1.20 2.29
N LEU A 46 5.73 -0.53 2.98
CA LEU A 46 4.83 -1.13 3.97
C LEU A 46 3.95 -2.20 3.32
N ILE A 47 3.40 -1.92 2.13
CA ILE A 47 2.57 -2.88 1.39
C ILE A 47 3.39 -4.07 0.92
N ALA A 48 4.57 -3.85 0.36
CA ALA A 48 5.45 -4.94 -0.08
C ALA A 48 5.85 -5.87 1.08
N MET A 49 6.23 -5.31 2.24
CA MET A 49 6.54 -6.09 3.44
C MET A 49 5.32 -6.89 3.92
N ALA A 50 4.15 -6.25 3.99
CA ALA A 50 2.94 -6.94 4.42
C ALA A 50 2.54 -8.07 3.46
N ALA A 51 2.65 -7.85 2.15
CA ALA A 51 2.39 -8.87 1.14
C ALA A 51 3.42 -10.01 1.17
N ALA A 52 4.68 -9.71 1.51
CA ALA A 52 5.75 -10.70 1.58
C ALA A 52 5.55 -11.67 2.77
N TYR A 53 5.08 -11.16 3.89
CA TYR A 53 5.05 -11.89 5.16
C TYR A 53 3.65 -12.20 5.70
N GLY A 54 2.60 -11.92 4.91
CA GLY A 54 1.21 -12.17 5.31
C GLY A 54 0.76 -11.30 6.49
N TRP A 55 1.31 -10.08 6.60
CA TRP A 55 0.94 -9.15 7.66
C TRP A 55 -0.29 -8.32 7.31
N GLN A 56 -0.90 -7.74 8.33
CA GLN A 56 -1.96 -6.75 8.20
C GLN A 56 -1.39 -5.35 8.46
N ILE A 57 -1.81 -4.37 7.67
CA ILE A 57 -1.41 -2.97 7.86
C ILE A 57 -2.42 -2.28 8.77
N ILE A 58 -1.93 -1.72 9.88
CA ILE A 58 -2.72 -0.82 10.71
C ILE A 58 -2.57 0.61 10.18
N THR A 59 -3.66 1.21 9.73
CA THR A 59 -3.67 2.59 9.18
C THR A 59 -5.03 3.25 9.37
N PHE A 60 -5.03 4.57 9.59
CA PHE A 60 -6.26 5.37 9.58
C PHE A 60 -6.66 5.83 8.17
N GLU A 61 -5.80 5.62 7.17
CA GLU A 61 -6.09 6.02 5.81
C GLU A 61 -7.29 5.25 5.23
N GLN A 62 -8.17 5.97 4.55
CA GLN A 62 -9.33 5.40 3.88
C GLN A 62 -9.06 5.20 2.37
N PRO A 63 -9.70 4.22 1.72
CA PRO A 63 -9.66 4.04 0.27
C PRO A 63 -10.02 5.33 -0.48
N ALA A 64 -9.48 5.52 -1.68
CA ALA A 64 -9.82 6.70 -2.49
C ALA A 64 -11.26 6.66 -3.05
N GLY A 65 -11.96 5.54 -2.87
CA GLY A 65 -13.30 5.30 -3.40
C GLY A 65 -13.25 4.68 -4.80
N GLN A 66 -14.07 5.18 -5.73
CA GLN A 66 -14.14 4.63 -7.08
C GLN A 66 -12.93 5.05 -7.93
N LEU A 67 -12.03 4.10 -8.19
CA LEU A 67 -10.96 4.25 -9.16
C LEU A 67 -11.49 3.98 -10.59
N SER A 68 -11.05 4.77 -11.56
CA SER A 68 -11.50 4.65 -12.94
C SER A 68 -10.39 4.96 -13.93
N ALA A 69 -10.20 4.07 -14.91
CA ALA A 69 -9.26 4.29 -16.01
C ALA A 69 -9.72 5.40 -16.97
N LYS A 70 -11.02 5.72 -17.00
CA LYS A 70 -11.55 6.82 -17.82
C LYS A 70 -11.17 8.18 -17.24
N ASN A 71 -11.07 8.28 -15.91
CA ASN A 71 -10.70 9.49 -15.19
C ASN A 71 -9.58 9.19 -14.18
N PRO A 72 -8.33 8.97 -14.65
CA PRO A 72 -7.23 8.61 -13.78
C PRO A 72 -6.94 9.68 -12.72
N MET A 73 -6.69 9.22 -11.50
CA MET A 73 -6.48 10.04 -10.32
C MET A 73 -5.21 10.89 -10.46
N LYS A 74 -5.35 12.18 -10.11
CA LYS A 74 -4.23 13.13 -9.98
C LYS A 74 -3.48 12.96 -8.67
N LYS A 75 -4.18 12.50 -7.63
CA LYS A 75 -3.62 12.27 -6.30
C LYS A 75 -2.88 10.94 -6.27
N GLU A 76 -1.93 10.84 -5.36
CA GLU A 76 -1.21 9.60 -5.09
C GLU A 76 -2.15 8.44 -4.73
N PRO A 77 -1.77 7.19 -5.04
CA PRO A 77 -2.43 6.00 -4.51
C PRO A 77 -2.59 6.03 -2.99
N LYS A 78 -3.67 5.42 -2.50
CA LYS A 78 -3.91 5.19 -1.07
C LYS A 78 -3.45 3.79 -0.69
N ILE A 79 -2.92 3.64 0.53
CA ILE A 79 -2.47 2.36 1.07
C ILE A 79 -3.57 1.29 0.94
N PRO A 80 -4.84 1.53 1.37
CA PRO A 80 -5.88 0.52 1.27
C PRO A 80 -6.20 0.07 -0.17
N ASP A 81 -6.14 0.98 -1.14
CA ASP A 81 -6.45 0.66 -2.54
C ASP A 81 -5.42 -0.31 -3.12
N VAL A 82 -4.13 -0.03 -2.89
CA VAL A 82 -3.04 -0.86 -3.42
C VAL A 82 -2.88 -2.13 -2.59
N ALA A 83 -3.00 -2.05 -1.27
CA ALA A 83 -2.93 -3.21 -0.36
C ALA A 83 -3.97 -4.27 -0.71
N SER A 84 -5.21 -3.86 -1.00
CA SER A 84 -6.29 -4.77 -1.40
C SER A 84 -5.93 -5.61 -2.63
N VAL A 85 -5.36 -4.98 -3.68
CA VAL A 85 -4.92 -5.69 -4.89
C VAL A 85 -3.79 -6.66 -4.61
N MET A 86 -2.92 -6.35 -3.64
CA MET A 86 -1.83 -7.22 -3.21
C MET A 86 -2.27 -8.30 -2.21
N GLY A 87 -3.56 -8.41 -1.89
CA GLY A 87 -4.08 -9.35 -0.90
C GLY A 87 -3.72 -9.01 0.55
N VAL A 88 -3.32 -7.75 0.80
CA VAL A 88 -2.96 -7.25 2.13
C VAL A 88 -4.18 -6.61 2.78
N GLY A 89 -4.53 -7.08 3.99
CA GLY A 89 -5.58 -6.46 4.78
C GLY A 89 -5.14 -5.12 5.37
N CYS A 90 -6.06 -4.16 5.41
CA CYS A 90 -5.92 -2.93 6.19
C CYS A 90 -6.96 -2.89 7.31
N ILE A 91 -6.58 -2.34 8.46
CA ILE A 91 -7.45 -2.17 9.63
C ILE A 91 -7.10 -0.88 10.36
N SER A 92 -8.06 -0.20 10.97
CA SER A 92 -7.78 0.98 11.79
C SER A 92 -7.27 0.59 13.18
N LEU A 93 -6.57 1.51 13.84
CA LEU A 93 -6.16 1.29 15.23
C LEU A 93 -7.36 1.07 16.15
N PHE A 94 -8.44 1.84 15.97
CA PHE A 94 -9.68 1.68 16.76
C PHE A 94 -10.30 0.29 16.59
N GLN A 95 -10.31 -0.24 15.36
CA GLN A 95 -10.79 -1.60 15.11
C GLN A 95 -9.90 -2.66 15.77
N ILE A 96 -8.59 -2.42 15.89
CA ILE A 96 -7.67 -3.29 16.62
C ILE A 96 -7.91 -3.19 18.13
N GLU A 97 -8.05 -1.98 18.66
CA GLU A 97 -8.35 -1.74 20.07
C GLU A 97 -9.65 -2.44 20.49
N ASP A 98 -10.72 -2.29 19.70
CA ASP A 98 -11.99 -2.98 19.92
C ASP A 98 -11.82 -4.51 19.82
N ARG A 99 -11.13 -5.01 18.77
CA ARG A 99 -10.95 -6.44 18.54
C ARG A 99 -10.22 -7.13 19.70
N TYR A 100 -9.24 -6.46 20.28
CA TYR A 100 -8.41 -7.01 21.35
C TYR A 100 -8.78 -6.49 22.74
N GLN A 101 -9.86 -5.71 22.86
CA GLN A 101 -10.32 -5.13 24.13
C GLN A 101 -9.21 -4.33 24.83
N LEU A 102 -8.49 -3.52 24.06
CA LEU A 102 -7.37 -2.69 24.55
C LEU A 102 -7.83 -1.32 25.06
N SER A 103 -9.06 -0.92 24.75
CA SER A 103 -9.69 0.25 25.33
C SER A 103 -10.00 -0.02 26.81
N VAL A 104 -9.33 0.74 27.69
CA VAL A 104 -9.53 0.73 29.15
C VAL A 104 -10.73 1.61 29.52
#